data_AF-A0A7W2IXH7-F1
#
_entry.id   AF-A0A7W2IXH7-F1
#
_cell.length_a   1.000
_cell.length_b   1.000
_cell.length_c   1.000
_cell.angle_alpha   90.00
_cell.angle_beta   90.00
_cell.angle_gamma   90.00
#
_symmetry.space_group_name_H-M   'P 1'
#
loop_
_entity.id
_entity.type
_entity.pdbx_description
1 polymer ?
#
loop_
_entity_poly.entity_id
_entity_poly.type
_entity_poly.pdbx_seq_one_letter_code
_entity_poly.pdbx_strand_id
1 'polypeptide(L)'
;MKNKIVLTIILAIANFSFAQTNYEVFGVNGKFGIIEKKTNSEFIKPIYTKHASLIEDYIVFLTKTDFILYNKISADKITYTKGQDNHFFLLPIDTSIVGYEANYHIIENNKSVVINKKAEKRKLPKKYLKIASLSGMLLGFTDKSIDIFTDNRLEAPAKTINASNFIEIDFTKKSDKNKEKFYVFYNKSKIYVYNDLLEIEKAYQGGGDNDKKIIEVIKSDFIEEQLKFGAQNTFRVKTYITQEKEFSSIKIEDFAFSVKGNSAIRHHRRDFITIENDITKENYYFSVNYKERQIYLPQKYQEQLNLQILEE
;
A
#
# COMPACT_ATOMS: atom_id res chain seq x y z
N MET A 1 -38.32 23.01 32.15
CA MET A 1 -37.48 23.35 30.97
C MET A 1 -36.06 22.78 31.02
N LYS A 2 -35.38 22.69 32.18
CA LYS A 2 -34.02 22.13 32.29
C LYS A 2 -33.89 20.66 31.84
N ASN A 3 -34.88 19.80 32.14
CA ASN A 3 -34.81 18.37 31.79
C ASN A 3 -35.00 18.08 30.28
N LYS A 4 -35.59 19.00 29.51
CA LYS A 4 -35.76 18.83 28.05
C LYS A 4 -34.46 19.13 27.29
N ILE A 5 -33.65 20.08 27.78
CA ILE A 5 -32.37 20.47 27.16
C ILE A 5 -31.32 19.37 27.35
N VAL A 6 -31.31 18.71 28.52
CA VAL A 6 -30.39 17.59 28.81
C VAL A 6 -30.70 16.38 27.93
N LEU A 7 -31.97 16.08 27.65
CA LEU A 7 -32.35 14.96 26.78
C LEU A 7 -31.91 15.19 25.33
N THR A 8 -32.01 16.43 24.82
CA THR A 8 -31.58 16.78 23.46
C THR A 8 -30.06 16.71 23.29
N ILE A 9 -29.29 17.07 24.33
CA ILE A 9 -27.82 16.95 24.31
C ILE A 9 -27.38 15.48 24.37
N ILE A 10 -28.04 14.64 25.16
CA ILE A 10 -27.74 13.19 25.22
C ILE A 10 -28.11 12.49 23.89
N LEU A 11 -29.22 12.88 23.25
CA LEU A 11 -29.59 12.37 21.91
C LEU A 11 -28.66 12.87 20.79
N ALA A 12 -28.09 14.08 20.92
CA ALA A 12 -27.09 14.59 19.97
C ALA A 12 -25.74 13.88 20.12
N ILE A 13 -25.37 13.45 21.33
CA ILE A 13 -24.12 12.70 21.58
C ILE A 13 -24.27 11.21 21.22
N ALA A 14 -25.49 10.66 21.24
CA ALA A 14 -25.76 9.28 20.81
C ALA A 14 -25.63 9.06 19.28
N ASN A 15 -25.58 10.14 18.48
CA ASN A 15 -25.32 10.06 17.03
C ASN A 15 -23.84 10.11 16.66
N PHE A 16 -22.92 10.12 17.63
CA PHE A 16 -21.55 9.67 17.36
C PHE A 16 -21.55 8.14 17.23
N SER A 17 -22.25 7.65 16.20
CA SER A 17 -21.86 6.40 15.55
C SER A 17 -20.41 6.62 15.17
N PHE A 18 -19.49 5.99 15.92
CA PHE A 18 -18.20 5.63 15.35
C PHE A 18 -18.54 5.03 13.99
N ALA A 19 -18.14 5.69 12.90
CA ALA A 19 -18.63 5.35 11.58
C ALA A 19 -18.22 3.91 11.27
N GLN A 20 -19.15 2.98 11.50
CA GLN A 20 -18.89 1.57 11.34
C GLN A 20 -18.75 1.33 9.84
N THR A 21 -17.61 0.75 9.44
CA THR A 21 -17.46 0.31 8.06
C THR A 21 -18.56 -0.70 7.75
N ASN A 22 -19.31 -0.47 6.66
CA ASN A 22 -20.42 -1.31 6.21
C ASN A 22 -19.98 -2.30 5.13
N TYR A 23 -18.84 -2.06 4.48
CA TYR A 23 -18.37 -2.83 3.33
C TYR A 23 -16.97 -3.37 3.56
N GLU A 24 -16.69 -4.53 2.97
CA GLU A 24 -15.36 -5.16 3.00
C GLU A 24 -14.98 -5.78 1.65
N VAL A 25 -13.68 -5.95 1.43
CA VAL A 25 -13.20 -6.73 0.29
C VAL A 25 -13.29 -8.23 0.58
N PHE A 26 -13.71 -9.00 -0.42
CA PHE A 26 -13.53 -10.44 -0.45
C PHE A 26 -13.02 -10.86 -1.82
N GLY A 27 -12.56 -12.10 -1.96
CA GLY A 27 -12.08 -12.65 -3.21
C GLY A 27 -12.38 -14.13 -3.39
N VAL A 28 -12.58 -14.51 -4.64
CA VAL A 28 -12.85 -15.87 -5.09
C VAL A 28 -12.13 -16.10 -6.41
N ASN A 29 -11.37 -17.18 -6.51
CA ASN A 29 -10.67 -17.62 -7.71
C ASN A 29 -9.79 -16.52 -8.35
N GLY A 30 -9.00 -15.84 -7.51
CA GLY A 30 -8.08 -14.78 -7.92
C GLY A 30 -8.75 -13.46 -8.33
N LYS A 31 -10.07 -13.32 -8.14
CA LYS A 31 -10.80 -12.08 -8.35
C LYS A 31 -11.36 -11.55 -7.03
N PHE A 32 -11.57 -10.25 -6.96
CA PHE A 32 -12.02 -9.53 -5.78
C PHE A 32 -13.35 -8.82 -6.03
N GLY A 33 -14.20 -8.83 -5.00
CA GLY A 33 -15.50 -8.19 -4.93
C GLY A 33 -15.68 -7.43 -3.61
N ILE A 34 -16.89 -6.96 -3.36
CA ILE A 34 -17.25 -6.24 -2.12
C ILE A 34 -18.43 -6.94 -1.46
N ILE A 35 -18.34 -7.16 -0.16
CA ILE A 35 -19.41 -7.68 0.68
C ILE A 35 -19.99 -6.56 1.54
N GLU A 36 -21.31 -6.57 1.75
CA GLU A 36 -21.97 -5.76 2.78
C GLU A 36 -21.97 -6.54 4.11
N LYS A 37 -21.28 -6.00 5.13
CA LYS A 37 -21.02 -6.67 6.41
C LYS A 37 -22.30 -7.02 7.16
N LYS A 38 -23.30 -6.13 7.15
CA LYS A 38 -24.56 -6.30 7.91
C LYS A 38 -25.40 -7.47 7.41
N THR A 39 -25.48 -7.64 6.09
CA THR A 39 -26.32 -8.67 5.44
C THR A 39 -25.52 -9.91 5.04
N ASN A 40 -24.19 -9.84 5.14
CA ASN A 40 -23.26 -10.85 4.63
C ASN A 40 -23.50 -11.17 3.14
N SER A 41 -24.00 -10.17 2.40
CA SER A 41 -24.40 -10.31 1.00
C SER A 41 -23.36 -9.73 0.06
N GLU A 42 -23.27 -10.32 -1.12
CA GLU A 42 -22.40 -9.84 -2.19
C GLU A 42 -22.94 -8.51 -2.74
N PHE A 43 -22.27 -7.41 -2.39
CA PHE A 43 -22.57 -6.08 -2.92
C PHE A 43 -21.99 -5.88 -4.32
N ILE A 44 -20.73 -6.29 -4.53
CA ILE A 44 -20.09 -6.38 -5.85
C ILE A 44 -19.50 -7.77 -6.04
N LYS A 45 -19.88 -8.41 -7.15
CA LYS A 45 -19.34 -9.71 -7.58
C LYS A 45 -17.82 -9.68 -7.75
N PRO A 46 -17.09 -10.81 -7.57
CA PRO A 46 -15.66 -10.89 -7.82
C PRO A 46 -15.30 -10.63 -9.29
N ILE A 47 -14.92 -9.39 -9.62
CA ILE A 47 -14.62 -8.97 -11.00
C ILE A 47 -13.25 -8.30 -11.12
N TYR A 48 -12.68 -7.78 -10.02
CA TYR A 48 -11.40 -7.09 -10.04
C TYR A 48 -10.25 -8.08 -9.84
N THR A 49 -9.16 -7.96 -10.58
CA THR A 49 -8.02 -8.88 -10.48
C THR A 49 -6.95 -8.45 -9.49
N LYS A 50 -7.01 -7.20 -9.01
CA LYS A 50 -6.01 -6.64 -8.09
C LYS A 50 -6.69 -5.75 -7.05
N HIS A 51 -6.40 -6.05 -5.79
CA HIS A 51 -6.81 -5.27 -4.62
C HIS A 51 -5.59 -4.61 -3.97
N ALA A 52 -5.80 -3.43 -3.39
CA ALA A 52 -4.82 -2.67 -2.63
C ALA A 52 -5.39 -2.30 -1.27
N SER A 53 -4.68 -2.62 -0.18
CA SER A 53 -5.20 -2.42 1.18
C SER A 53 -4.67 -1.15 1.87
N LEU A 54 -3.99 -0.27 1.14
CA LEU A 54 -3.23 0.83 1.77
C LEU A 54 -4.10 2.01 2.22
N ILE A 55 -5.25 2.25 1.60
CA ILE A 55 -6.14 3.36 1.96
C ILE A 55 -7.14 2.87 3.02
N GLU A 56 -7.12 3.48 4.20
CA GLU A 56 -7.80 2.98 5.41
C GLU A 56 -9.34 2.96 5.23
N ASP A 57 -9.91 4.06 4.77
CA ASP A 57 -11.37 4.26 4.68
C ASP A 57 -12.00 3.72 3.38
N TYR A 58 -11.19 3.16 2.48
CA TYR A 58 -11.63 2.73 1.15
C TYR A 58 -11.22 1.30 0.84
N ILE A 59 -12.06 0.61 0.08
CA ILE A 59 -11.67 -0.61 -0.63
C ILE A 59 -11.09 -0.16 -1.98
N VAL A 60 -9.85 -0.55 -2.26
CA VAL A 60 -9.13 -0.11 -3.46
C VAL A 60 -8.97 -1.25 -4.45
N PHE A 61 -9.38 -1.01 -5.70
CA PHE A 61 -9.11 -1.91 -6.82
C PHE A 61 -8.27 -1.22 -7.90
N LEU A 62 -7.38 -1.99 -8.51
CA LEU A 62 -6.50 -1.54 -9.57
C LEU A 62 -6.82 -2.30 -10.85
N THR A 63 -7.15 -1.59 -11.92
CA THR A 63 -7.27 -2.17 -13.26
C THR A 63 -6.00 -1.86 -14.06
N LYS A 64 -5.98 -2.16 -15.36
CA LYS A 64 -4.89 -1.73 -16.24
C LYS A 64 -4.76 -0.21 -16.27
N THR A 65 -5.88 0.52 -16.27
CA THR A 65 -5.95 1.97 -16.49
C THR A 65 -6.49 2.75 -15.31
N ASP A 66 -7.14 2.10 -14.34
CA ASP A 66 -7.96 2.78 -13.34
C ASP A 66 -7.52 2.45 -11.92
N PHE A 67 -7.67 3.44 -11.07
CA PHE A 67 -7.56 3.38 -9.63
C PHE A 67 -8.95 3.64 -9.05
N ILE A 68 -9.57 2.61 -8.48
CA ILE A 68 -10.98 2.63 -8.08
C ILE A 68 -11.05 2.56 -6.57
N LEU A 69 -11.83 3.46 -5.98
CA LEU A 69 -12.08 3.55 -4.55
C LEU A 69 -13.57 3.35 -4.27
N TYR A 70 -13.89 2.49 -3.32
CA TYR A 70 -15.22 2.37 -2.74
C TYR A 70 -15.16 2.77 -1.27
N ASN A 71 -15.94 3.77 -0.87
CA ASN A 71 -16.00 4.20 0.52
C ASN A 71 -16.53 3.05 1.39
N LYS A 72 -15.82 2.69 2.46
CA LYS A 72 -16.20 1.55 3.31
C LYS A 72 -17.50 1.76 4.10
N ILE A 73 -18.00 2.99 4.20
CA ILE A 73 -19.24 3.34 4.91
C ILE A 73 -20.41 3.48 3.93
N SER A 74 -20.25 4.27 2.87
CA SER A 74 -21.34 4.60 1.93
C SER A 74 -21.38 3.78 0.65
N ALA A 75 -20.33 3.00 0.35
CA ALA A 75 -20.09 2.37 -0.94
C ALA A 75 -19.95 3.34 -2.14
N ASP A 76 -19.83 4.64 -1.89
CA ASP A 76 -19.61 5.62 -2.96
C ASP A 76 -18.35 5.27 -3.74
N LYS A 77 -18.52 5.19 -5.06
CA LYS A 77 -17.46 4.84 -6.01
C LYS A 77 -16.80 6.09 -6.54
N ILE A 78 -15.48 6.16 -6.41
CA ILE A 78 -14.64 7.16 -7.05
C ILE A 78 -13.66 6.43 -7.97
N THR A 79 -13.46 6.95 -9.18
CA THR A 79 -12.53 6.36 -10.15
C THR A 79 -11.58 7.42 -10.66
N TYR A 80 -10.29 7.11 -10.61
CA TYR A 80 -9.23 7.93 -11.17
C TYR A 80 -8.50 7.15 -12.26
N THR A 81 -7.88 7.86 -13.18
CA THR A 81 -6.87 7.25 -14.05
C THR A 81 -5.68 6.84 -13.20
N LYS A 82 -5.24 5.59 -13.33
CA LYS A 82 -4.06 5.07 -12.66
C LYS A 82 -2.80 5.73 -13.23
N GLY A 83 -1.91 6.15 -12.34
CA GLY A 83 -0.54 6.52 -12.71
C GLY A 83 0.29 5.24 -12.88
N GLN A 84 1.21 5.01 -11.95
CA GLN A 84 1.97 3.76 -11.88
C GLN A 84 1.29 2.68 -11.04
N ASP A 85 1.71 1.43 -11.21
CA ASP A 85 1.06 0.26 -10.57
C ASP A 85 1.57 -0.05 -9.15
N ASN A 86 2.64 0.64 -8.72
CA ASN A 86 3.32 0.45 -7.43
C ASN A 86 3.13 1.64 -6.50
N HIS A 87 3.05 1.35 -5.21
CA HIS A 87 3.15 2.38 -4.18
C HIS A 87 4.62 2.82 -3.99
N PHE A 88 4.80 3.99 -3.42
CA PHE A 88 6.10 4.58 -3.08
C PHE A 88 6.03 5.21 -1.69
N PHE A 89 7.16 5.54 -1.09
CA PHE A 89 7.25 5.91 0.32
C PHE A 89 7.64 7.38 0.48
N LEU A 90 6.86 8.17 1.20
CA LEU A 90 7.16 9.58 1.47
C LEU A 90 7.09 9.88 2.96
N LEU A 91 7.77 10.95 3.37
CA LEU A 91 7.57 11.48 4.71
C LEU A 91 6.11 11.96 4.88
N PRO A 92 5.48 11.72 6.04
CA PRO A 92 4.14 12.20 6.33
C PRO A 92 4.12 13.73 6.36
N ILE A 93 2.97 14.29 5.97
CA ILE A 93 2.70 15.72 6.07
C ILE A 93 2.38 15.98 7.54
N ASP A 94 3.29 16.63 8.25
CA ASP A 94 3.00 17.24 9.54
C ASP A 94 2.63 16.24 10.66
N THR A 95 3.58 15.38 11.03
CA THR A 95 3.43 14.56 12.23
C THR A 95 4.75 14.46 12.98
N SER A 96 4.67 14.36 14.31
CA SER A 96 5.78 13.94 15.19
C SER A 96 6.25 12.50 14.95
N ILE A 97 5.70 11.83 13.92
CA ILE A 97 5.98 10.44 13.59
C ILE A 97 7.21 10.39 12.70
N VAL A 98 8.27 9.80 13.21
CA VAL A 98 9.45 9.41 12.43
C VAL A 98 9.08 8.20 11.58
N GLY A 99 9.00 8.37 10.26
CA GLY A 99 8.77 7.24 9.36
C GLY A 99 8.34 7.64 7.95
N TYR A 100 8.25 6.65 7.08
CA TYR A 100 7.71 6.83 5.73
C TYR A 100 6.30 6.25 5.63
N GLU A 101 5.42 6.97 4.96
CA GLU A 101 4.09 6.53 4.59
C GLU A 101 4.10 6.03 3.14
N ALA A 102 3.43 4.90 2.90
CA ALA A 102 3.22 4.41 1.55
C ALA A 102 2.09 5.21 0.87
N ASN A 103 2.28 5.54 -0.41
CA ASN A 103 1.39 6.38 -1.21
C ASN A 103 1.14 5.76 -2.59
N TYR A 104 0.04 6.11 -3.24
CA TYR A 104 -0.23 5.77 -4.64
C TYR A 104 -0.14 6.99 -5.57
N HIS A 105 0.08 6.70 -6.85
CA HIS A 105 0.09 7.67 -7.94
C HIS A 105 -1.16 7.53 -8.78
N ILE A 106 -1.96 8.59 -8.86
CA ILE A 106 -3.11 8.70 -9.75
C ILE A 106 -2.95 9.90 -10.69
N ILE A 107 -3.74 9.94 -11.75
CA ILE A 107 -3.84 11.06 -12.68
C ILE A 107 -5.24 11.69 -12.52
N GLU A 108 -5.27 12.98 -12.21
CA GLU A 108 -6.49 13.78 -12.07
C GLU A 108 -6.28 15.10 -12.83
N ASN A 109 -7.21 15.48 -13.70
CA ASN A 109 -7.13 16.72 -14.50
C ASN A 109 -5.80 16.88 -15.25
N ASN A 110 -5.31 15.80 -15.85
CA ASN A 110 -4.02 15.74 -16.56
C ASN A 110 -2.80 16.15 -15.72
N LYS A 111 -2.88 15.99 -14.39
CA LYS A 111 -1.76 16.16 -13.46
C LYS A 111 -1.55 14.88 -12.66
N SER A 112 -0.31 14.63 -12.27
CA SER A 112 -0.03 13.59 -11.29
C SER A 112 -0.52 14.03 -9.92
N VAL A 113 -1.07 13.07 -9.19
CA VAL A 113 -1.55 13.27 -7.82
C VAL A 113 -1.05 12.13 -6.96
N VAL A 114 -0.54 12.49 -5.78
CA VAL A 114 -0.16 11.57 -4.72
C VAL A 114 -1.36 11.40 -3.81
N ILE A 115 -1.76 10.15 -3.56
CA ILE A 115 -2.83 9.81 -2.61
C ILE A 115 -2.26 8.95 -1.47
N ASN A 116 -2.47 9.39 -0.24
CA ASN A 116 -1.95 8.73 0.97
C ASN A 116 -2.95 7.75 1.58
N LYS A 117 -2.63 7.16 2.74
CA LYS A 117 -3.48 6.16 3.41
C LYS A 117 -4.83 6.71 3.88
N LYS A 118 -4.92 8.02 4.11
CA LYS A 118 -6.16 8.74 4.48
C LYS A 118 -6.93 9.26 3.27
N ALA A 119 -6.55 8.84 2.06
CA ALA A 119 -7.07 9.38 0.80
C ALA A 119 -6.86 10.89 0.60
N GLU A 120 -5.94 11.51 1.34
CA GLU A 120 -5.56 12.91 1.13
C GLU A 120 -4.76 13.02 -0.17
N LYS A 121 -5.13 14.01 -1.00
CA LYS A 121 -4.58 14.19 -2.34
C LYS A 121 -3.62 15.38 -2.36
N ARG A 122 -2.40 15.17 -2.86
CA ARG A 122 -1.45 16.24 -3.19
C ARG A 122 -1.22 16.28 -4.69
N LYS A 123 -1.51 17.42 -5.30
CA LYS A 123 -1.35 17.63 -6.75
C LYS A 123 0.08 18.04 -7.05
N LEU A 124 0.65 17.45 -8.08
CA LEU A 124 1.93 17.85 -8.63
C LEU A 124 1.74 18.86 -9.77
N PRO A 125 2.78 19.65 -10.12
CA PRO A 125 2.64 20.73 -11.11
C PRO A 125 2.24 20.23 -12.50
N LYS A 126 2.59 18.99 -12.86
CA LYS A 126 2.32 18.38 -14.17
C LYS A 126 2.08 16.87 -14.06
N LYS A 127 1.76 16.26 -15.21
CA LYS A 127 1.72 14.80 -15.37
C LYS A 127 3.13 14.24 -15.49
N TYR A 128 3.41 13.20 -14.71
CA TYR A 128 4.65 12.44 -14.73
C TYR A 128 4.38 11.01 -15.22
N LEU A 129 5.36 10.43 -15.90
CA LEU A 129 5.33 9.06 -16.41
C LEU A 129 5.45 8.04 -15.28
N LYS A 130 6.28 8.35 -14.29
CA LYS A 130 6.58 7.54 -13.11
C LYS A 130 6.79 8.48 -11.93
N ILE A 131 6.51 7.96 -10.73
CA ILE A 131 6.86 8.62 -9.47
C ILE A 131 7.69 7.65 -8.62
N ALA A 132 8.77 8.10 -8.03
CA ALA A 132 9.55 7.30 -7.09
C ALA A 132 9.88 8.10 -5.84
N SER A 133 10.47 7.42 -4.87
CA SER A 133 10.96 8.03 -3.64
C SER A 133 12.42 7.67 -3.41
N LEU A 134 13.22 8.62 -2.98
CA LEU A 134 14.62 8.42 -2.59
C LEU A 134 14.88 9.21 -1.31
N SER A 135 15.14 8.50 -0.21
CA SER A 135 15.50 9.11 1.08
C SER A 135 14.54 10.24 1.52
N GLY A 136 13.23 10.04 1.30
CA GLY A 136 12.16 10.99 1.62
C GLY A 136 11.85 12.03 0.55
N MET A 137 12.69 12.17 -0.47
CA MET A 137 12.39 12.99 -1.64
C MET A 137 11.40 12.28 -2.57
N LEU A 138 10.57 13.06 -3.25
CA LEU A 138 9.72 12.58 -4.33
C LEU A 138 10.40 12.88 -5.67
N LEU A 139 10.45 11.87 -6.54
CA LEU A 139 11.01 11.96 -7.89
C LEU A 139 9.88 11.84 -8.92
N GLY A 140 9.67 12.88 -9.71
CA GLY A 140 8.73 12.90 -10.83
C GLY A 140 9.45 12.74 -12.17
N PHE A 141 9.17 11.66 -12.90
CA PHE A 141 9.85 11.33 -14.16
C PHE A 141 9.11 11.90 -15.37
N THR A 142 9.83 12.60 -16.23
CA THR A 142 9.41 12.97 -17.58
C THR A 142 10.12 12.09 -18.61
N ASP A 143 9.95 12.39 -19.89
CA ASP A 143 10.66 11.72 -20.99
C ASP A 143 12.17 11.99 -20.97
N LYS A 144 12.60 13.14 -20.43
CA LYS A 144 14.00 13.62 -20.51
C LYS A 144 14.59 14.04 -19.16
N SER A 145 13.80 14.12 -18.11
CA SER A 145 14.24 14.66 -16.84
C SER A 145 13.56 14.01 -15.64
N ILE A 146 14.19 14.21 -14.49
CA ILE A 146 13.64 13.90 -13.18
C ILE A 146 13.49 15.20 -12.42
N ASP A 147 12.27 15.48 -11.97
CA ASP A 147 11.96 16.57 -11.06
C ASP A 147 12.02 16.06 -9.63
N ILE A 148 12.76 16.73 -8.76
CA ILE A 148 12.95 16.37 -7.35
C ILE A 148 12.16 17.33 -6.49
N PHE A 149 11.32 16.78 -5.61
CA PHE A 149 10.62 17.52 -4.58
C PHE A 149 11.13 17.08 -3.21
N THR A 150 11.55 18.06 -2.41
CA THR A 150 12.07 17.85 -1.05
C THR A 150 11.11 18.35 0.02
N ASP A 151 10.08 19.12 -0.36
CA ASP A 151 9.06 19.63 0.54
C ASP A 151 7.74 18.86 0.42
N ASN A 152 6.91 18.96 1.45
CA ASN A 152 5.62 18.28 1.50
C ASN A 152 4.52 18.94 0.65
N ARG A 153 4.75 20.17 0.16
CA ARG A 153 3.76 20.97 -0.59
C ARG A 153 3.71 20.54 -2.06
N LEU A 154 4.81 20.05 -2.62
CA LEU A 154 4.89 19.47 -3.96
C LEU A 154 4.45 20.42 -5.09
N GLU A 155 4.45 21.74 -4.84
CA GLU A 155 3.97 22.75 -5.79
C GLU A 155 4.96 22.98 -6.94
N ALA A 156 6.26 22.95 -6.62
CA ALA A 156 7.35 23.12 -7.57
C ALA A 156 8.53 22.22 -7.21
N PRO A 157 9.29 21.72 -8.20
CA PRO A 157 10.48 20.93 -7.93
C PRO A 157 11.58 21.81 -7.34
N ALA A 158 12.29 21.28 -6.33
CA ALA A 158 13.52 21.87 -5.81
C ALA A 158 14.65 21.79 -6.85
N LYS A 159 14.65 20.75 -7.69
CA LYS A 159 15.63 20.55 -8.77
C LYS A 159 15.02 19.79 -9.94
N THR A 160 15.46 20.10 -11.16
CA THR A 160 15.24 19.25 -12.33
C THR A 160 16.59 18.76 -12.85
N ILE A 161 16.73 17.44 -12.98
CA ILE A 161 17.95 16.77 -13.46
C ILE A 161 17.69 16.16 -14.82
N ASN A 162 18.60 16.39 -15.77
CA ASN A 162 18.57 15.75 -17.09
C ASN A 162 19.05 14.29 -17.00
N ALA A 163 18.20 13.45 -16.42
CA ALA A 163 18.41 12.02 -16.22
C ALA A 163 17.11 11.27 -16.52
N SER A 164 17.23 9.98 -16.82
CA SER A 164 16.08 9.10 -17.05
C SER A 164 15.94 8.03 -15.96
N ASN A 165 16.98 7.83 -15.15
CA ASN A 165 16.99 6.85 -14.07
C ASN A 165 17.84 7.34 -12.88
N PHE A 166 17.75 6.60 -11.77
CA PHE A 166 18.50 6.84 -10.54
C PHE A 166 18.84 5.52 -9.88
N ILE A 167 19.80 5.52 -8.96
CA ILE A 167 20.10 4.36 -8.11
C ILE A 167 19.35 4.51 -6.79
N GLU A 168 18.59 3.48 -6.40
CA GLU A 168 17.77 3.43 -5.18
C GLU A 168 18.58 3.15 -3.90
N ILE A 169 19.84 3.58 -3.85
CA ILE A 169 20.78 3.35 -2.74
C ILE A 169 21.54 4.64 -2.46
N ASP A 170 21.79 4.93 -1.19
CA ASP A 170 22.64 6.04 -0.77
C ASP A 170 24.13 5.67 -0.94
N PHE A 171 24.94 6.64 -1.36
CA PHE A 171 26.38 6.48 -1.47
C PHE A 171 27.11 7.36 -0.46
N THR A 172 28.29 6.95 -0.03
CA THR A 172 29.24 7.82 0.69
C THR A 172 30.50 8.00 -0.14
N LYS A 173 31.17 9.13 0.03
CA LYS A 173 32.44 9.39 -0.65
C LYS A 173 33.58 8.66 0.05
N LYS A 174 34.45 7.98 -0.69
CA LYS A 174 35.59 7.19 -0.14
C LYS A 174 36.54 8.03 0.71
N SER A 175 36.75 9.28 0.32
CA SER A 175 37.65 10.20 1.02
C SER A 175 37.00 10.86 2.24
N ASP A 176 35.68 10.74 2.41
CA ASP A 176 34.95 11.46 3.43
C ASP A 176 34.86 10.66 4.74
N LYS A 177 35.18 11.35 5.85
CA LYS A 177 35.05 10.81 7.22
C LYS A 177 33.67 11.09 7.82
N ASN A 178 32.92 12.05 7.27
CA ASN A 178 31.66 12.52 7.81
C ASN A 178 30.46 11.68 7.38
N LYS A 179 30.64 10.76 6.42
CA LYS A 179 29.58 9.90 5.85
C LYS A 179 28.43 10.72 5.26
N GLU A 180 28.76 11.79 4.53
CA GLU A 180 27.76 12.50 3.74
C GLU A 180 27.12 11.56 2.72
N LYS A 181 25.82 11.71 2.51
CA LYS A 181 25.05 10.90 1.57
C LYS A 181 25.03 11.53 0.20
N PHE A 182 25.14 10.68 -0.81
CA PHE A 182 25.14 11.06 -2.20
C PHE A 182 24.10 10.27 -2.99
N TYR A 183 23.47 10.97 -3.92
CA TYR A 183 22.43 10.45 -4.81
C TYR A 183 22.94 10.38 -6.24
N VAL A 184 22.67 9.26 -6.91
CA VAL A 184 23.16 9.01 -8.26
C VAL A 184 22.00 9.02 -9.25
N PHE A 185 22.06 9.95 -10.20
CA PHE A 185 21.12 10.07 -11.31
C PHE A 185 21.84 9.85 -12.63
N TYR A 186 21.22 9.14 -13.57
CA TYR A 186 21.90 8.81 -14.82
C TYR A 186 20.94 8.70 -16.00
N ASN A 187 21.52 8.78 -17.18
CA ASN A 187 20.91 8.42 -18.45
C ASN A 187 21.91 7.59 -19.27
N LYS A 188 21.61 7.32 -20.55
CA LYS A 188 22.52 6.54 -21.41
C LYS A 188 23.89 7.19 -21.64
N SER A 189 24.01 8.50 -21.47
CA SER A 189 25.21 9.28 -21.83
C SER A 189 26.01 9.82 -20.64
N LYS A 190 25.35 10.07 -19.50
CA LYS A 190 25.93 10.76 -18.35
C LYS A 190 25.46 10.20 -17.02
N ILE A 191 26.33 10.33 -16.03
CA ILE A 191 26.06 10.03 -14.62
C ILE A 191 26.32 11.30 -13.82
N TYR A 192 25.42 11.62 -12.90
CA TYR A 192 25.49 12.77 -12.02
C TYR A 192 25.38 12.29 -10.58
N VAL A 193 26.33 12.70 -9.74
CA VAL A 193 26.35 12.42 -8.31
C VAL A 193 26.09 13.73 -7.59
N TYR A 194 25.06 13.75 -6.76
CA TYR A 194 24.61 14.92 -6.00
C TYR A 194 24.74 14.68 -4.51
N ASN A 195 25.02 15.74 -3.74
CA ASN A 195 24.98 15.70 -2.28
C ASN A 195 23.54 15.88 -1.74
N ASP A 196 23.40 15.90 -0.41
CA ASP A 196 22.11 16.09 0.29
C ASP A 196 21.43 17.45 0.01
N LEU A 197 22.20 18.45 -0.43
CA LEU A 197 21.69 19.77 -0.82
C LEU A 197 21.32 19.84 -2.32
N LEU A 198 21.39 18.72 -3.04
CA LEU A 198 21.18 18.63 -4.49
C LEU A 198 22.14 19.50 -5.32
N GLU A 199 23.35 19.71 -4.79
CA GLU A 199 24.47 20.28 -5.51
C GLU A 199 25.29 19.16 -6.17
N ILE A 200 25.81 19.44 -7.37
CA ILE A 200 26.54 18.44 -8.12
C ILE A 200 27.94 18.26 -7.54
N GLU A 201 28.23 17.06 -7.07
CA GLU A 201 29.56 16.70 -6.56
C GLU A 201 30.45 16.25 -7.72
N LYS A 202 29.92 15.38 -8.59
CA LYS A 202 30.69 14.85 -9.72
C LYS A 202 29.80 14.47 -10.88
N ALA A 203 30.31 14.67 -12.09
CA ALA A 203 29.69 14.21 -13.34
C ALA A 203 30.65 13.30 -14.10
N TYR A 204 30.13 12.21 -14.65
CA TYR A 204 30.89 11.28 -15.48
C TYR A 204 30.32 11.25 -16.90
N GLN A 205 31.22 11.19 -17.89
CA GLN A 205 30.85 10.86 -19.26
C GLN A 205 30.77 9.34 -19.40
N GLY A 206 29.82 8.85 -20.20
CA GLY A 206 29.52 7.43 -20.29
C GLY A 206 28.50 7.04 -19.23
N GLY A 207 27.26 6.85 -19.67
CA GLY A 207 26.16 6.40 -18.84
C GLY A 207 25.92 4.90 -18.96
N GLY A 208 24.69 4.48 -18.76
CA GLY A 208 24.34 3.08 -18.83
C GLY A 208 22.83 2.84 -18.82
N ASP A 209 22.48 1.57 -18.94
CA ASP A 209 21.11 1.06 -18.94
C ASP A 209 20.75 0.29 -17.66
N ASN A 210 21.71 0.10 -16.75
CA ASN A 210 21.50 -0.61 -15.50
C ASN A 210 22.46 -0.14 -14.40
N ASP A 211 22.03 -0.29 -13.15
CA ASP A 211 22.73 0.21 -11.96
C ASP A 211 24.13 -0.38 -11.82
N LYS A 212 24.34 -1.66 -12.13
CA LYS A 212 25.66 -2.31 -12.00
C LYS A 212 26.73 -1.60 -12.85
N LYS A 213 26.41 -1.20 -14.08
CA LYS A 213 27.34 -0.44 -14.93
C LYS A 213 27.63 0.94 -14.34
N ILE A 214 26.61 1.61 -13.79
CA ILE A 214 26.77 2.94 -13.20
C ILE A 214 27.65 2.87 -11.95
N ILE A 215 27.39 1.90 -11.07
CA ILE A 215 28.18 1.61 -9.86
C ILE A 215 29.65 1.39 -10.23
N GLU A 216 29.92 0.57 -11.25
CA GLU A 216 31.28 0.30 -11.71
C GLU A 216 32.05 1.55 -12.17
N VAL A 217 31.36 2.56 -12.71
CA VAL A 217 31.97 3.84 -13.10
C VAL A 217 32.28 4.70 -11.87
N ILE A 218 31.39 4.74 -10.88
CA ILE A 218 31.52 5.66 -9.73
C ILE A 218 32.30 5.05 -8.56
N LYS A 219 32.52 3.73 -8.53
CA LYS A 219 33.15 3.02 -7.40
C LYS A 219 34.57 3.47 -7.09
N SER A 220 35.26 4.19 -7.99
CA SER A 220 36.57 4.77 -7.69
C SER A 220 36.48 5.86 -6.62
N ASP A 221 35.34 6.56 -6.54
CA ASP A 221 35.14 7.74 -5.70
C ASP A 221 34.10 7.51 -4.59
N PHE A 222 33.15 6.60 -4.81
CA PHE A 222 32.02 6.37 -3.91
C PHE A 222 31.92 4.91 -3.46
N ILE A 223 31.29 4.69 -2.30
CA ILE A 223 30.97 3.38 -1.73
C ILE A 223 29.45 3.32 -1.50
N GLU A 224 28.84 2.21 -1.88
CA GLU A 224 27.44 1.91 -1.56
C GLU A 224 27.24 1.78 -0.05
N GLU A 225 26.24 2.47 0.51
CA GLU A 225 25.82 2.19 1.88
C GLU A 225 24.97 0.92 1.91
N GLN A 226 25.44 -0.11 2.61
CA GLN A 226 24.58 -1.25 2.92
C GLN A 226 23.50 -0.81 3.91
N LEU A 227 22.25 -0.81 3.46
CA LEU A 227 21.08 -0.67 4.32
C LEU A 227 21.10 -1.80 5.36
N LYS A 228 21.52 -1.49 6.58
CA LYS A 228 21.33 -2.35 7.74
C LYS A 228 19.86 -2.33 8.10
N PHE A 229 19.06 -3.19 7.47
CA PHE A 229 17.71 -3.44 7.91
C PHE A 229 17.77 -4.07 9.31
N GLY A 230 17.54 -3.26 10.34
CA GLY A 230 17.28 -3.77 11.68
C GLY A 230 16.10 -4.73 11.62
N ALA A 231 16.26 -5.92 12.21
CA ALA A 231 15.20 -6.90 12.29
C ALA A 231 13.97 -6.26 12.95
N GLN A 232 12.95 -5.94 12.16
CA GLN A 232 11.70 -5.47 12.72
C GLN A 232 11.08 -6.64 13.48
N ASN A 233 10.86 -6.47 14.78
CA ASN A 233 10.07 -7.40 15.59
C ASN A 233 8.68 -7.51 14.97
N THR A 234 8.45 -8.53 14.16
CA THR A 234 7.10 -8.84 13.69
C THR A 234 6.36 -9.44 14.85
N PHE A 235 5.43 -8.70 15.44
CA PHE A 235 4.38 -9.29 16.27
C PHE A 235 3.68 -10.36 15.43
N ARG A 236 3.89 -11.63 15.76
CA ARG A 236 3.20 -12.77 15.14
C ARG A 236 2.07 -13.18 16.08
N VAL A 237 0.84 -12.99 15.64
CA VAL A 237 -0.33 -13.56 16.32
C VAL A 237 -0.22 -15.08 16.27
N LYS A 238 -0.38 -15.75 17.42
CA LYS A 238 -0.34 -17.22 17.47
C LYS A 238 -1.49 -17.76 16.64
N THR A 239 -1.15 -18.57 15.65
CA THR A 239 -2.08 -19.16 14.69
C THR A 239 -1.86 -20.67 14.70
N TYR A 240 -2.92 -21.43 14.91
CA TYR A 240 -2.90 -22.90 14.87
C TYR A 240 -3.72 -23.35 13.67
N ILE A 241 -3.14 -24.17 12.80
CA ILE A 241 -3.80 -24.68 11.59
C ILE A 241 -3.74 -26.20 11.65
N THR A 242 -4.89 -26.83 11.48
CA THR A 242 -5.03 -28.28 11.35
C THR A 242 -5.54 -28.59 9.95
N GLN A 243 -4.90 -29.53 9.27
CA GLN A 243 -5.25 -29.92 7.90
C GLN A 243 -5.42 -31.44 7.87
N GLU A 244 -6.67 -31.89 7.73
CA GLU A 244 -7.05 -33.30 7.70
C GLU A 244 -7.80 -33.63 6.41
N LYS A 245 -8.03 -34.92 6.16
CA LYS A 245 -8.69 -35.38 4.94
C LYS A 245 -10.13 -34.85 4.82
N GLU A 246 -10.86 -34.82 5.95
CA GLU A 246 -12.28 -34.50 5.98
C GLU A 246 -12.58 -33.04 6.33
N PHE A 247 -11.65 -32.35 7.00
CA PHE A 247 -11.77 -30.94 7.35
C PHE A 247 -10.41 -30.28 7.48
N SER A 248 -10.40 -28.95 7.40
CA SER A 248 -9.26 -28.12 7.77
C SER A 248 -9.76 -27.02 8.69
N SER A 249 -9.00 -26.67 9.73
CA SER A 249 -9.39 -25.66 10.69
C SER A 249 -8.26 -24.70 11.01
N ILE A 250 -8.65 -23.53 11.50
CA ILE A 250 -7.73 -22.51 11.99
C ILE A 250 -8.26 -21.95 13.30
N LYS A 251 -7.33 -21.75 14.25
CA LYS A 251 -7.56 -21.03 15.51
C LYS A 251 -6.58 -19.86 15.61
N ILE A 252 -7.12 -18.68 15.83
CA ILE A 252 -6.40 -17.43 16.03
C ILE A 252 -7.00 -16.78 17.28
N GLU A 253 -6.21 -16.67 18.34
CA GLU A 253 -6.72 -16.23 19.65
C GLU A 253 -7.94 -17.07 20.08
N ASP A 254 -9.06 -16.40 20.40
CA ASP A 254 -10.31 -17.01 20.85
C ASP A 254 -11.31 -17.25 19.70
N PHE A 255 -10.86 -17.13 18.45
CA PHE A 255 -11.69 -17.37 17.28
C PHE A 255 -11.17 -18.55 16.48
N ALA A 256 -12.05 -19.50 16.19
CA ALA A 256 -11.75 -20.65 15.38
C ALA A 256 -12.89 -20.95 14.39
N PHE A 257 -12.52 -21.47 13.23
CA PHE A 257 -13.46 -22.00 12.26
C PHE A 257 -12.86 -23.19 11.52
N SER A 258 -13.73 -24.01 10.94
CA SER A 258 -13.38 -25.12 10.06
C SER A 258 -14.02 -24.98 8.70
N VAL A 259 -13.45 -25.67 7.71
CA VAL A 259 -14.00 -25.87 6.38
C VAL A 259 -13.93 -27.35 6.02
N LYS A 260 -14.78 -27.78 5.10
CA LYS A 260 -14.80 -29.18 4.65
C LYS A 260 -13.62 -29.49 3.74
N GLY A 261 -13.05 -30.67 3.95
CA GLY A 261 -11.99 -31.26 3.15
C GLY A 261 -10.59 -30.75 3.50
N ASN A 262 -9.64 -31.32 2.77
CA ASN A 262 -8.25 -30.96 2.85
C ASN A 262 -8.00 -29.63 2.10
N SER A 263 -7.89 -28.53 2.85
CA SER A 263 -7.71 -27.18 2.32
C SER A 263 -6.52 -26.51 2.98
N ALA A 264 -5.67 -25.86 2.18
CA ALA A 264 -4.60 -25.05 2.70
C ALA A 264 -5.16 -23.69 3.19
N ILE A 265 -5.10 -23.47 4.50
CA ILE A 265 -5.50 -22.20 5.13
C ILE A 265 -4.25 -21.37 5.42
N ARG A 266 -4.25 -20.08 5.10
CA ARG A 266 -3.18 -19.14 5.47
C ARG A 266 -3.75 -17.87 6.07
N HIS A 267 -3.13 -17.40 7.14
CA HIS A 267 -3.42 -16.13 7.79
C HIS A 267 -2.39 -15.08 7.37
N HIS A 268 -2.87 -13.93 6.89
CA HIS A 268 -2.07 -12.79 6.44
C HIS A 268 -2.20 -11.64 7.44
N ARG A 269 -1.35 -10.61 7.29
CA ARG A 269 -1.47 -9.39 8.08
C ARG A 269 -2.85 -8.74 7.89
N ARG A 270 -3.35 -8.05 8.93
CA ARG A 270 -4.65 -7.36 8.96
C ARG A 270 -5.84 -8.32 8.81
N ASP A 271 -5.73 -9.47 9.46
CA ASP A 271 -6.84 -10.40 9.70
C ASP A 271 -7.47 -10.96 8.41
N PHE A 272 -6.67 -11.02 7.34
CA PHE A 272 -7.06 -11.65 6.09
C PHE A 272 -6.71 -13.13 6.09
N ILE A 273 -7.65 -13.95 5.62
CA ILE A 273 -7.53 -15.38 5.44
C ILE A 273 -7.52 -15.69 3.95
N THR A 274 -6.67 -16.61 3.53
CA THR A 274 -6.82 -17.33 2.27
C THR A 274 -7.09 -18.80 2.52
N ILE A 275 -8.04 -19.36 1.77
CA ILE A 275 -8.31 -20.80 1.75
C ILE A 275 -8.12 -21.26 0.31
N GLU A 276 -7.34 -22.31 0.11
CA GLU A 276 -7.18 -23.00 -1.17
C GLU A 276 -7.65 -24.44 -1.01
N ASN A 277 -8.70 -24.82 -1.73
CA ASN A 277 -9.21 -26.19 -1.71
C ASN A 277 -8.38 -27.05 -2.65
N ASP A 278 -7.73 -28.09 -2.12
CA ASP A 278 -6.80 -28.90 -2.90
C ASP A 278 -7.48 -29.71 -4.02
N ILE A 279 -8.79 -29.98 -3.89
CA ILE A 279 -9.58 -30.81 -4.82
C ILE A 279 -10.19 -29.95 -5.91
N THR A 280 -10.94 -28.90 -5.54
CA THR A 280 -11.63 -28.04 -6.52
C THR A 280 -10.70 -27.00 -7.14
N LYS A 281 -9.52 -26.79 -6.55
CA LYS A 281 -8.58 -25.69 -6.88
C LYS A 281 -9.20 -24.30 -6.72
N GLU A 282 -10.33 -24.21 -6.03
CA GLU A 282 -10.93 -22.93 -5.70
C GLU A 282 -10.12 -22.24 -4.61
N ASN A 283 -10.01 -20.92 -4.73
CA ASN A 283 -9.39 -20.09 -3.71
C ASN A 283 -10.34 -19.01 -3.22
N TYR A 284 -10.27 -18.73 -1.93
CA TYR A 284 -11.08 -17.74 -1.23
C TYR A 284 -10.15 -16.79 -0.48
N TYR A 285 -10.50 -15.50 -0.45
CA TYR A 285 -9.81 -14.44 0.27
C TYR A 285 -10.85 -13.61 1.02
N PHE A 286 -10.72 -13.44 2.32
CA PHE A 286 -11.68 -12.65 3.10
C PHE A 286 -11.04 -12.19 4.40
N SER A 287 -11.60 -11.16 5.03
CA SER A 287 -11.18 -10.74 6.36
C SER A 287 -12.11 -11.28 7.45
N VAL A 288 -11.58 -11.30 8.67
CA VAL A 288 -12.27 -11.75 9.87
C VAL A 288 -12.31 -10.60 10.88
N ASN A 289 -13.45 -10.40 11.52
CA ASN A 289 -13.56 -9.57 12.71
C ASN A 289 -13.56 -10.49 13.93
N TYR A 290 -12.40 -10.69 14.55
CA TYR A 290 -12.25 -11.58 15.71
C TYR A 290 -13.08 -11.14 16.92
N LYS A 291 -13.21 -9.83 17.15
CA LYS A 291 -13.99 -9.28 18.27
C LYS A 291 -15.47 -9.62 18.16
N GLU A 292 -16.02 -9.51 16.95
CA GLU A 292 -17.43 -9.81 16.68
C GLU A 292 -17.65 -11.26 16.24
N ARG A 293 -16.57 -12.05 16.14
CA ARG A 293 -16.57 -13.43 15.62
C ARG A 293 -17.24 -13.53 14.24
N GLN A 294 -17.00 -12.56 13.36
CA GLN A 294 -17.63 -12.48 12.03
C GLN A 294 -16.64 -12.74 10.91
N ILE A 295 -17.09 -13.45 9.88
CA ILE A 295 -16.34 -13.74 8.64
C ILE A 295 -16.96 -12.93 7.51
N TYR A 296 -16.16 -12.10 6.83
CA TYR A 296 -16.61 -11.26 5.73
C TYR A 296 -16.43 -11.96 4.38
N LEU A 297 -17.15 -13.07 4.21
CA LEU A 297 -17.25 -13.82 2.97
C LEU A 297 -18.74 -14.04 2.64
N PRO A 298 -19.25 -13.75 1.44
CA PRO A 298 -20.69 -13.88 1.18
C PRO A 298 -21.23 -15.29 1.49
N GLN A 299 -22.44 -15.35 2.05
CA GLN A 299 -23.05 -16.58 2.58
C GLN A 299 -22.96 -17.78 1.64
N LYS A 300 -23.26 -17.58 0.34
CA LYS A 300 -23.18 -18.64 -0.69
C LYS A 300 -21.81 -19.33 -0.77
N TYR A 301 -20.72 -18.60 -0.51
CA TYR A 301 -19.36 -19.15 -0.53
C TYR A 301 -19.00 -19.82 0.80
N GLN A 302 -19.54 -19.35 1.92
CA GLN A 302 -19.42 -20.05 3.20
C GLN A 302 -20.10 -21.42 3.15
N GLU A 303 -21.28 -21.50 2.52
CA GLU A 303 -22.01 -22.76 2.29
C GLU A 303 -21.24 -23.72 1.39
N GLN A 304 -20.60 -23.21 0.32
CA GLN A 304 -19.74 -24.02 -0.57
C GLN A 304 -18.53 -24.61 0.16
N LEU A 305 -17.93 -23.84 1.07
CA LEU A 305 -16.85 -24.31 1.93
C LEU A 305 -17.32 -25.22 3.07
N ASN A 306 -18.65 -25.30 3.30
CA ASN A 306 -19.24 -25.83 4.52
C ASN A 306 -18.53 -25.26 5.76
N LEU A 307 -18.35 -23.93 5.75
CA LEU A 307 -17.62 -23.21 6.78
C LEU A 307 -18.42 -23.20 8.08
N GLN A 308 -17.75 -23.56 9.18
CA GLN A 308 -18.37 -23.61 10.50
C GLN A 308 -17.50 -22.86 11.51
N ILE A 309 -18.09 -21.86 12.18
CA ILE A 309 -17.45 -21.24 13.34
C ILE A 309 -17.46 -22.27 14.47
N LEU A 310 -16.30 -22.50 15.08
CA LEU A 310 -16.17 -23.42 16.20
C LEU A 310 -16.47 -22.64 17.49
N GLU A 311 -17.44 -23.12 18.25
CA GLU A 311 -17.69 -22.64 19.60
C GLU A 311 -16.70 -23.31 20.56
N GLU A 312 -16.03 -22.50 21.38
CA GLU A 312 -15.31 -22.94 22.58
C GLU A 312 -16.10 -22.44 23.78
#